data_AF-F4YUT8-F1
#
_entry.id   AF-F4YUT8-F1
#
_cell.length_a   1.000
_cell.length_b   1.000
_cell.length_c   1.000
_cell.angle_alpha   90.00
_cell.angle_beta   90.00
_cell.angle_gamma   90.00
#
_symmetry.space_group_name_H-M   'P 1'
#
loop_
_entity.id
_entity.type
_entity.pdbx_description
1 polymer ?
#
loop_
_entity_poly.entity_id
_entity_poly.type
_entity_poly.pdbx_seq_one_letter_code
_entity_poly.pdbx_strand_id
1 'polypeptide(L)'
;VLLSGSGNVAQYACEKLLQLGAKVLTFSDSNGTIVDKDGFNEEKLAHLMHLKNEKRGRIAEFKEKYPSVVYHENKKPWECFDGQVDCIMPCATQNEVTGDDATRLVGLGLKFVAEGANMPSTAEAVHVYHAKGVMYGPAKAANAGGVSVSGLEMSQNSVRLQWTS
;
A
#
# COMPACT_ATOMS: atom_id res chain seq x y z
N VAL A 1 -3.16 -7.63 5.17
CA VAL A 1 -3.17 -6.24 4.67
C VAL A 1 -3.12 -6.27 3.16
N LEU A 2 -4.03 -5.58 2.49
CA LEU A 2 -3.91 -5.32 1.05
C LEU A 2 -3.27 -3.96 0.84
N LEU A 3 -2.25 -3.89 0.00
CA LEU A 3 -1.52 -2.68 -0.30
C LEU A 3 -1.56 -2.46 -1.83
N SER A 4 -1.82 -1.23 -2.26
CA SER A 4 -1.72 -0.83 -3.67
C SER A 4 -0.46 -0.01 -3.93
N GLY A 5 -0.07 0.07 -5.20
CA GLY A 5 1.14 0.74 -5.62
C GLY A 5 2.38 -0.12 -5.38
N SER A 6 3.48 0.35 -5.95
CA SER A 6 4.80 -0.29 -5.88
C SER A 6 5.94 0.73 -5.88
N GLY A 7 5.60 2.00 -5.62
CA GLY A 7 6.55 3.09 -5.45
C GLY A 7 7.03 3.22 -4.00
N ASN A 8 7.69 4.35 -3.71
CA ASN A 8 8.32 4.63 -2.42
C ASN A 8 7.39 4.37 -1.22
N VAL A 9 6.20 4.99 -1.22
CA VAL A 9 5.22 4.85 -0.12
C VAL A 9 4.84 3.38 0.11
N ALA A 10 4.54 2.66 -0.97
CA ALA A 10 4.16 1.25 -0.92
C ALA A 10 5.26 0.34 -0.36
N GLN A 11 6.49 0.53 -0.84
CA GLN A 11 7.65 -0.29 -0.48
C GLN A 11 7.99 -0.16 1.01
N TYR A 12 8.11 1.08 1.52
CA TYR A 12 8.45 1.33 2.91
C TYR A 12 7.27 1.10 3.87
N ALA A 13 6.02 1.27 3.41
CA ALA A 13 4.86 0.82 4.19
C ALA A 13 4.89 -0.69 4.39
N CYS A 14 5.19 -1.47 3.34
CA CYS A 14 5.35 -2.92 3.47
C CYS A 14 6.51 -3.28 4.41
N GLU A 15 7.68 -2.64 4.27
CA GLU A 15 8.82 -2.88 5.16
C GLU A 15 8.40 -2.71 6.63
N LYS A 16 7.74 -1.61 6.95
CA LYS A 16 7.30 -1.35 8.33
C LYS A 16 6.23 -2.33 8.80
N LEU A 17 5.31 -2.72 7.93
CA LEU A 17 4.29 -3.73 8.23
C LEU A 17 4.93 -5.08 8.54
N LEU A 18 5.94 -5.50 7.79
CA LEU A 18 6.66 -6.75 8.03
C LEU A 18 7.38 -6.72 9.39
N GLN A 19 8.04 -5.61 9.73
CA GLN A 19 8.66 -5.43 11.05
C GLN A 19 7.66 -5.51 12.22
N LEU A 20 6.41 -5.12 11.99
CA LEU A 20 5.32 -5.20 12.97
C LEU A 20 4.59 -6.55 12.94
N GLY A 21 5.05 -7.52 12.14
CA GLY A 21 4.47 -8.85 12.04
C GLY A 21 3.17 -8.92 11.22
N ALA A 22 2.85 -7.87 10.45
CA ALA A 22 1.69 -7.87 9.59
C ALA A 22 1.93 -8.64 8.30
N LYS A 23 0.91 -9.38 7.85
CA LYS A 23 0.94 -10.11 6.59
C LYS A 23 0.48 -9.22 5.44
N VAL A 24 1.41 -8.76 4.61
CA VAL A 24 1.12 -7.98 3.38
C VAL A 24 0.91 -8.95 2.24
N LEU A 25 -0.20 -8.82 1.51
CA LEU A 25 -0.62 -9.81 0.51
C LEU A 25 -0.51 -9.31 -0.93
N THR A 26 -0.45 -8.00 -1.15
CA THR A 26 -0.55 -7.44 -2.50
C THR A 26 0.39 -6.26 -2.71
N PHE A 27 0.76 -6.08 -3.97
CA PHE A 27 1.30 -4.84 -4.53
C PHE A 27 0.70 -4.64 -5.91
N SER A 28 0.66 -3.40 -6.40
CA SER A 28 0.16 -3.11 -7.74
C SER A 28 1.01 -2.10 -8.50
N ASP A 29 0.84 -2.05 -9.82
CA ASP A 29 1.28 -0.94 -10.65
C ASP A 29 0.18 -0.55 -11.64
N SER A 30 0.50 0.30 -12.62
CA SER A 30 -0.47 0.77 -13.61
C SER A 30 -1.13 -0.35 -14.43
N ASN A 31 -0.52 -1.53 -14.50
CA ASN A 31 -0.93 -2.61 -15.39
C ASN A 31 -1.64 -3.76 -14.66
N GLY A 32 -1.59 -3.80 -13.32
CA GLY A 32 -2.24 -4.86 -12.55
C GLY A 32 -1.72 -5.03 -11.14
N THR A 33 -2.16 -6.11 -10.51
CA THR A 33 -1.87 -6.45 -9.12
C THR A 33 -1.23 -7.83 -9.03
N ILE A 34 -0.23 -7.97 -8.17
CA ILE A 34 0.24 -9.29 -7.70
C ILE A 34 -0.38 -9.62 -6.35
N VAL A 35 -0.77 -10.87 -6.17
CA VAL A 35 -1.35 -11.42 -4.95
C VAL A 35 -0.50 -12.61 -4.49
N ASP A 36 0.01 -12.50 -3.27
CA ASP A 36 0.70 -13.58 -2.57
C ASP A 36 -0.09 -13.98 -1.33
N LYS A 37 -0.75 -15.14 -1.40
CA LYS A 37 -1.57 -15.65 -0.30
C LYS A 37 -0.74 -16.03 0.93
N ASP A 38 0.53 -16.35 0.76
CA ASP A 38 1.47 -16.65 1.85
C ASP A 38 2.09 -15.37 2.42
N GLY A 39 1.93 -14.25 1.72
CA GLY A 39 2.38 -12.93 2.12
C GLY A 39 3.82 -12.65 1.72
N PHE A 40 4.14 -11.36 1.74
CA PHE A 40 5.49 -10.86 1.51
C PHE A 40 6.37 -11.12 2.73
N ASN A 41 7.66 -11.32 2.45
CA ASN A 41 8.74 -11.35 3.45
C ASN A 41 9.84 -10.38 2.99
N GLU A 42 10.89 -10.23 3.79
CA GLU A 42 12.01 -9.31 3.50
C GLU A 42 12.69 -9.61 2.15
N GLU A 43 12.86 -10.88 1.80
CA GLU A 43 13.49 -11.27 0.53
C GLU A 43 12.63 -10.89 -0.68
N LYS A 44 11.32 -11.16 -0.61
CA LYS A 44 10.34 -10.78 -1.65
C LYS A 44 10.27 -9.26 -1.79
N LEU A 45 10.28 -8.53 -0.67
CA LEU A 45 10.28 -7.07 -0.68
C LEU A 45 11.56 -6.50 -1.30
N ALA A 46 12.74 -7.01 -0.90
CA ALA A 46 14.02 -6.60 -1.49
C ALA A 46 14.06 -6.85 -3.00
N HIS A 47 13.54 -8.01 -3.46
CA HIS A 47 13.42 -8.28 -4.88
C HIS A 47 12.47 -7.31 -5.59
N LEU A 48 11.32 -6.98 -4.98
CA LEU A 48 10.37 -6.00 -5.52
C LEU A 48 11.01 -4.62 -5.64
N MET A 49 11.74 -4.18 -4.61
CA MET A 49 12.47 -2.91 -4.60
C MET A 49 13.51 -2.86 -5.72
N HIS A 50 14.33 -3.90 -5.87
CA HIS A 50 15.31 -3.99 -6.97
C HIS A 50 14.62 -3.99 -8.35
N LEU A 51 13.52 -4.74 -8.51
CA LEU A 51 12.74 -4.76 -9.75
C LEU A 51 12.22 -3.37 -10.12
N LYS A 52 11.70 -2.62 -9.16
CA LYS A 52 11.07 -1.32 -9.40
C LYS A 52 12.04 -0.16 -9.47
N ASN A 53 13.05 -0.14 -8.59
CA ASN A 53 13.94 1.01 -8.42
C ASN A 53 15.17 0.93 -9.34
N GLU A 54 15.70 -0.27 -9.57
CA GLU A 54 16.91 -0.46 -10.37
C GLU A 54 16.59 -0.92 -11.80
N LYS A 55 15.81 -1.99 -11.94
CA LYS A 55 15.44 -2.52 -13.27
C LYS A 55 14.34 -1.73 -13.97
N ARG A 56 13.57 -0.93 -13.23
CA ARG A 56 12.36 -0.23 -13.72
C ARG A 56 11.35 -1.18 -14.40
N GLY A 57 11.26 -2.41 -13.89
CA GLY A 57 10.43 -3.48 -14.42
C GLY A 57 8.96 -3.37 -14.05
N ARG A 58 8.14 -4.20 -14.70
CA ARG A 58 6.71 -4.34 -14.42
C ARG A 58 6.48 -5.32 -13.29
N ILE A 59 5.42 -5.11 -12.53
CA ILE A 59 5.12 -5.96 -11.38
C ILE A 59 4.76 -7.40 -11.80
N ALA A 60 4.30 -7.57 -13.03
CA ALA A 60 4.06 -8.87 -13.65
C ALA A 60 5.32 -9.77 -13.71
N GLU A 61 6.52 -9.18 -13.83
CA GLU A 61 7.80 -9.92 -13.88
C GLU A 61 8.13 -10.56 -12.53
N PHE A 62 7.49 -10.10 -11.43
CA PHE A 62 7.73 -10.64 -10.09
C PHE A 62 7.42 -12.14 -9.99
N LYS A 63 6.42 -12.63 -10.75
CA LYS A 63 6.02 -14.04 -10.75
C LYS A 63 7.06 -14.97 -11.37
N GLU A 64 7.99 -14.45 -12.17
CA GLU A 64 9.05 -15.26 -12.80
C GLU A 64 9.98 -15.86 -11.75
N LYS A 65 10.28 -15.09 -10.69
CA LYS A 65 11.06 -15.57 -9.54
C LYS A 65 10.18 -16.30 -8.52
N TYR A 66 8.90 -15.92 -8.40
CA TYR A 66 7.99 -16.46 -7.39
C TYR A 66 6.71 -17.04 -8.03
N PRO A 67 6.73 -18.31 -8.50
CA PRO A 67 5.61 -18.92 -9.23
C PRO A 67 4.31 -19.07 -8.43
N SER A 68 4.37 -19.04 -7.09
CA SER A 68 3.20 -19.08 -6.22
C SER A 68 2.41 -17.76 -6.21
N VAL A 69 3.01 -16.67 -6.71
CA VAL A 69 2.38 -15.35 -6.78
C VAL A 69 1.49 -15.27 -8.01
N VAL A 70 0.23 -14.87 -7.80
CA VAL A 70 -0.75 -14.73 -8.88
C VAL A 70 -0.74 -13.27 -9.36
N TYR A 71 -0.63 -13.07 -10.68
CA TYR A 71 -0.77 -11.76 -11.30
C TYR A 71 -2.17 -11.59 -11.90
N HIS A 72 -2.82 -10.49 -11.56
CA HIS A 72 -4.12 -10.08 -12.09
C HIS A 72 -3.93 -8.81 -12.92
N GLU A 73 -4.02 -8.97 -14.24
CA GLU A 73 -3.88 -7.88 -15.20
C GLU A 73 -5.08 -6.92 -15.14
N ASN A 74 -4.81 -5.62 -15.20
CA ASN A 74 -5.81 -4.52 -15.16
C ASN A 74 -6.78 -4.61 -13.98
N LYS A 75 -6.30 -5.15 -12.84
CA LYS A 75 -7.07 -5.25 -11.61
C LYS A 75 -6.37 -4.54 -10.47
N LYS A 76 -7.17 -3.89 -9.63
CA LYS A 76 -6.75 -3.29 -8.36
C LYS A 76 -6.80 -4.36 -7.25
N PRO A 77 -6.04 -4.20 -6.14
CA PRO A 77 -5.99 -5.21 -5.09
C PRO A 77 -7.34 -5.62 -4.50
N TRP A 78 -8.26 -4.67 -4.37
CA TRP A 78 -9.62 -4.90 -3.84
C TRP A 78 -10.58 -5.57 -4.83
N GLU A 79 -10.24 -5.60 -6.11
CA GLU A 79 -11.06 -6.26 -7.14
C GLU A 79 -10.69 -7.74 -7.32
N CYS A 80 -9.45 -8.12 -7.01
CA CYS A 80 -8.92 -9.46 -7.32
C CYS A 80 -8.61 -10.33 -6.10
N PHE A 81 -8.68 -9.78 -4.88
CA PHE A 81 -8.48 -10.57 -3.67
C PHE A 81 -9.80 -11.12 -3.15
N ASP A 82 -9.85 -12.44 -2.97
CA ASP A 82 -10.96 -13.19 -2.37
C ASP A 82 -10.45 -13.84 -1.08
N GLY A 83 -10.72 -13.19 0.06
CA GLY A 83 -10.28 -13.65 1.39
C GLY A 83 -10.58 -12.61 2.45
N GLN A 84 -10.23 -12.90 3.70
CA GLN A 84 -10.39 -11.93 4.79
C GLN A 84 -9.42 -10.75 4.61
N VAL A 85 -9.95 -9.53 4.74
CA VAL A 85 -9.17 -8.29 4.64
C VAL A 85 -9.35 -7.50 5.92
N ASP A 86 -8.36 -7.46 6.81
CA ASP A 86 -8.47 -6.62 8.02
C ASP A 86 -8.14 -5.15 7.77
N CYS A 87 -7.21 -4.88 6.85
CA CYS A 87 -6.69 -3.54 6.58
C CYS A 87 -6.34 -3.37 5.10
N ILE A 88 -6.63 -2.18 4.56
CA ILE A 88 -6.09 -1.72 3.27
C ILE A 88 -5.20 -0.48 3.44
N MET A 89 -4.17 -0.40 2.60
CA MET A 89 -3.31 0.76 2.46
C MET A 89 -3.24 1.18 1.00
N PRO A 90 -4.12 2.09 0.56
CA PRO A 90 -4.08 2.61 -0.80
C PRO A 90 -2.94 3.63 -0.94
N CYS A 91 -1.94 3.29 -1.77
CA CYS A 91 -0.68 4.01 -1.90
C CYS A 91 -0.28 4.26 -3.37
N ALA A 92 -1.20 4.14 -4.33
CA ALA A 92 -0.88 4.32 -5.75
C ALA A 92 -1.26 5.71 -6.27
N THR A 93 -2.56 6.02 -6.31
CA THR A 93 -3.09 7.22 -6.97
C THR A 93 -4.36 7.73 -6.32
N GLN A 94 -4.74 8.97 -6.63
CA GLN A 94 -6.03 9.55 -6.24
C GLN A 94 -7.21 8.72 -6.77
N ASN A 95 -8.29 8.63 -5.99
CA ASN A 95 -9.55 7.96 -6.35
C ASN A 95 -9.41 6.49 -6.81
N GLU A 96 -8.38 5.77 -6.33
CA GLU A 96 -8.20 4.36 -6.67
C GLU A 96 -9.25 3.44 -6.01
N VAL A 97 -9.76 3.80 -4.82
CA VAL A 97 -10.79 3.03 -4.11
C VAL A 97 -12.15 3.70 -4.25
N THR A 98 -13.09 3.03 -4.93
CA THR A 98 -14.46 3.50 -5.16
C THR A 98 -15.42 3.06 -4.06
N GLY A 99 -16.66 3.59 -4.05
CA GLY A 99 -17.71 3.16 -3.13
C GLY A 99 -18.08 1.67 -3.24
N ASP A 100 -18.06 1.12 -4.47
CA ASP A 100 -18.31 -0.30 -4.72
C ASP A 100 -17.17 -1.16 -4.16
N ASP A 101 -15.93 -0.72 -4.37
CA ASP A 101 -14.74 -1.35 -3.81
C ASP A 101 -14.80 -1.38 -2.27
N ALA A 102 -15.13 -0.25 -1.65
CA ALA A 102 -15.29 -0.14 -0.21
C ALA A 102 -16.39 -1.05 0.34
N THR A 103 -17.53 -1.11 -0.34
CA THR A 103 -18.66 -1.97 0.05
C THR A 103 -18.27 -3.44 0.00
N ARG A 104 -17.59 -3.85 -1.09
CA ARG A 104 -17.04 -5.20 -1.23
C ARG A 104 -16.05 -5.51 -0.11
N LEU A 105 -15.08 -4.63 0.15
CA LEU A 105 -14.06 -4.83 1.16
C LEU A 105 -14.63 -4.95 2.57
N VAL A 106 -15.64 -4.15 2.92
CA VAL A 106 -16.37 -4.31 4.20
C VAL A 106 -17.01 -5.70 4.29
N GLY A 107 -17.58 -6.20 3.20
CA GLY A 107 -18.08 -7.58 3.12
C GLY A 107 -17.01 -8.66 3.34
N LEU A 108 -15.74 -8.34 3.06
CA LEU A 108 -14.57 -9.19 3.33
C LEU A 108 -13.95 -8.99 4.72
N GLY A 109 -14.59 -8.19 5.58
CA GLY A 109 -14.16 -7.97 6.97
C GLY A 109 -13.22 -6.79 7.20
N LEU A 110 -13.21 -5.80 6.30
CA LEU A 110 -12.40 -4.58 6.43
C LEU A 110 -12.66 -3.86 7.76
N LYS A 111 -11.57 -3.60 8.52
CA LYS A 111 -11.61 -2.88 9.81
C LYS A 111 -10.85 -1.56 9.75
N PHE A 112 -9.78 -1.49 8.97
CA PHE A 112 -8.89 -0.32 8.92
C PHE A 112 -8.58 0.12 7.50
N VAL A 113 -8.54 1.42 7.27
CA VAL A 113 -8.05 2.06 6.04
C VAL A 113 -7.02 3.10 6.45
N ALA A 114 -5.83 3.05 5.88
CA ALA A 114 -4.80 4.07 6.09
C ALA A 114 -4.28 4.57 4.75
N GLU A 115 -4.63 5.81 4.39
CA GLU A 115 -4.31 6.37 3.08
C GLU A 115 -2.83 6.80 2.99
N GLY A 116 -2.07 6.11 2.13
CA GLY A 116 -0.69 6.49 1.83
C GLY A 116 -0.59 7.50 0.69
N ALA A 117 -1.41 7.34 -0.35
CA ALA A 117 -1.52 8.30 -1.46
C ALA A 117 -2.34 9.54 -1.05
N ASN A 118 -2.37 10.56 -1.91
CA ASN A 118 -3.18 11.76 -1.71
C ASN A 118 -4.61 11.55 -2.22
N MET A 119 -5.58 11.50 -1.30
CA MET A 119 -7.01 11.26 -1.57
C MET A 119 -7.28 10.00 -2.42
N PRO A 120 -6.77 8.81 -2.03
CA PRO A 120 -7.00 7.59 -2.80
C PRO A 120 -8.44 7.08 -2.72
N SER A 121 -9.18 7.38 -1.65
CA SER A 121 -10.58 6.96 -1.53
C SER A 121 -11.51 8.02 -2.13
N THR A 122 -12.49 7.61 -2.93
CA THR A 122 -13.55 8.54 -3.36
C THR A 122 -14.45 8.93 -2.18
N ALA A 123 -15.25 9.99 -2.32
CA ALA A 123 -16.18 10.42 -1.28
C ALA A 123 -17.16 9.30 -0.90
N GLU A 124 -17.62 8.53 -1.89
CA GLU A 124 -18.52 7.39 -1.70
C GLU A 124 -17.86 6.28 -0.87
N ALA A 125 -16.58 5.97 -1.13
CA ALA A 125 -15.82 5.01 -0.33
C ALA A 125 -15.71 5.45 1.13
N VAL A 126 -15.40 6.73 1.36
CA VAL A 126 -15.32 7.31 2.71
C VAL A 126 -16.66 7.25 3.44
N HIS A 127 -17.77 7.53 2.74
CA HIS A 127 -19.11 7.35 3.32
C HIS A 127 -19.39 5.91 3.73
N VAL A 128 -18.99 4.93 2.93
CA VAL A 128 -19.11 3.50 3.28
C VAL A 128 -18.30 3.18 4.53
N TYR A 129 -17.05 3.63 4.61
CA TYR A 129 -16.20 3.39 5.79
C TYR A 129 -16.85 3.92 7.07
N HIS A 130 -17.33 5.16 7.06
CA HIS A 130 -17.99 5.77 8.22
C HIS A 130 -19.30 5.06 8.57
N ALA A 131 -20.14 4.76 7.58
CA ALA A 131 -21.42 4.08 7.80
C ALA A 131 -21.25 2.67 8.37
N LYS A 132 -20.11 2.02 8.12
CA LYS A 132 -19.82 0.65 8.56
C LYS A 132 -18.87 0.57 9.75
N GLY A 133 -18.47 1.70 10.33
CA GLY A 133 -17.58 1.75 11.50
C GLY A 133 -16.15 1.31 11.20
N VAL A 134 -15.70 1.40 9.95
CA VAL A 134 -14.31 1.16 9.56
C VAL A 134 -13.45 2.31 10.08
N MET A 135 -12.34 2.01 10.74
CA MET A 135 -11.38 3.02 11.20
C MET A 135 -10.63 3.59 10.00
N TYR A 136 -10.91 4.85 9.70
CA TYR A 136 -10.40 5.54 8.53
C TYR A 136 -9.34 6.58 8.92
N GLY A 137 -8.10 6.33 8.48
CA GLY A 137 -6.94 7.22 8.59
C GLY A 137 -6.76 8.03 7.30
N PRO A 138 -7.22 9.30 7.26
CA PRO A 138 -7.18 10.11 6.04
C PRO A 138 -5.75 10.51 5.67
N ALA A 139 -5.51 10.70 4.37
CA ALA A 139 -4.18 11.00 3.81
C ALA A 139 -3.48 12.16 4.53
N LYS A 140 -4.22 13.25 4.80
CA LYS A 140 -3.74 14.46 5.50
C LYS A 140 -3.03 14.21 6.84
N ALA A 141 -3.28 13.06 7.48
CA ALA A 141 -2.61 12.64 8.71
C ALA A 141 -1.74 11.39 8.47
N ALA A 142 -2.29 10.36 7.81
CA ALA A 142 -1.62 9.07 7.65
C ALA A 142 -0.32 9.15 6.84
N ASN A 143 -0.25 10.02 5.82
CA ASN A 143 0.94 10.18 4.97
C ASN A 143 1.80 11.41 5.32
N ALA A 144 1.46 12.12 6.40
CA ALA A 144 2.15 13.33 6.83
C ALA A 144 3.60 13.09 7.30
N GLY A 145 4.04 11.84 7.41
CA GLY A 145 5.43 11.49 7.72
C GLY A 145 6.42 12.09 6.71
N GLY A 146 6.08 12.13 5.42
CA GLY A 146 6.95 12.70 4.39
C GLY A 146 7.26 14.18 4.64
N VAL A 147 6.23 15.01 4.83
CA VAL A 147 6.41 16.45 5.13
C VAL A 147 7.04 16.68 6.50
N SER A 148 6.78 15.80 7.46
CA SER A 148 7.41 15.87 8.79
C SER A 148 8.92 15.69 8.71
N VAL A 149 9.38 14.68 7.96
CA VAL A 149 10.82 14.42 7.76
C VAL A 149 11.48 15.55 6.97
N SER A 150 10.79 16.18 6.00
CA SER A 150 11.30 17.40 5.36
C SER A 150 11.53 18.55 6.33
N GLY A 151 10.67 18.71 7.35
CA GLY A 151 10.91 19.68 8.43
C GLY A 151 12.13 19.34 9.29
N LEU A 152 12.38 18.04 9.53
CA LEU A 152 13.59 17.58 10.21
C LEU A 152 14.84 17.80 9.36
N GLU A 153 14.76 17.61 8.05
CA GLU A 153 15.84 17.91 7.10
C GLU A 153 16.19 19.41 7.12
N MET A 154 15.18 20.28 7.05
CA MET A 154 15.37 21.73 7.18
C MET A 154 16.05 22.11 8.51
N SER A 155 15.68 21.42 9.60
CA SER A 155 16.29 21.62 10.91
C SER A 155 17.76 21.21 10.91
N GLN A 156 18.08 20.00 10.42
CA GLN A 156 19.45 19.49 10.29
C GLN A 156 20.33 20.41 9.44
N ASN A 157 19.80 20.90 8.31
CA ASN A 157 20.49 21.86 7.44
C ASN A 157 20.77 23.18 8.16
N SER A 158 19.82 23.67 8.97
CA SER A 158 19.97 24.90 9.74
C SER A 158 21.01 24.76 10.86
N VAL A 159 21.05 23.62 11.55
CA VAL A 159 22.03 23.35 12.62
C VAL A 159 23.36 22.78 12.11
N ARG A 160 23.46 22.46 10.81
CA ARG A 160 24.64 21.87 10.14
C ARG A 160 25.12 20.57 10.79
N LEU A 161 24.18 19.79 11.33
CA LEU A 161 24.44 18.48 11.93
C LEU A 161 23.47 17.48 11.33
N GLN A 162 24.00 16.32 10.96
CA GLN A 162 23.20 15.18 10.49
C GLN A 162 22.94 14.24 11.66
N TRP A 163 21.70 13.78 11.80
CA TRP A 163 21.30 12.83 12.82
C TRP A 163 21.45 11.39 12.30
N THR A 164 21.58 10.45 13.23
CA THR A 164 21.60 9.03 12.91
C THR A 164 20.20 8.54 12.53
N SER A 165 20.12 7.52 11.68
CA SER A 165 18.89 6.81 11.30
C SER A 165 18.33 5.95 12.42
#